data_AF-A0A948F729-F1
#
_entry.id   AF-A0A948F729-F1
#
_cell.length_a   1.000
_cell.length_b   1.000
_cell.length_c   1.000
_cell.angle_alpha   90.00
_cell.angle_beta   90.00
_cell.angle_gamma   90.00
#
_symmetry.space_group_name_H-M   'P 1'
#
loop_
_entity.id
_entity.type
_entity.pdbx_description
1 polymer ?
#
loop_
_entity_poly.entity_id
_entity_poly.type
_entity_poly.pdbx_seq_one_letter_code
_entity_poly.pdbx_strand_id
1 'polypeptide(L)'
;MVKSACEEALDYWTIGIQYLHMVEMVAKETIEQGNKFVVDSDKEISWEQLISETRWSDHRLVIPLLFDFYHGVEILLKGFLICKSNREKKSHKLSSLLSAFETMYPDHDITRLLAPYITQNQLLEPLLSFCSESAISIDDYYQALKYPESTGGSIYRHMSLKYRGETGIDFFSRLVRDVNQLRREAVLLGMSMCQKT
;
A
#
# COMPACT_ATOMS: atom_id res chain seq x y z
N MET A 1 -25.77 20.95 -7.28
CA MET A 1 -24.83 21.03 -8.43
C MET A 1 -24.27 19.64 -8.63
N VAL A 2 -24.34 19.07 -9.83
CA VAL A 2 -23.77 17.74 -10.13
C VAL A 2 -22.29 17.95 -10.45
N LYS A 3 -21.39 17.29 -9.72
CA LYS A 3 -19.95 17.34 -10.00
C LYS A 3 -19.68 16.70 -11.37
N SER A 4 -18.76 17.27 -12.14
CA SER A 4 -18.19 16.61 -13.32
C SER A 4 -17.40 15.36 -12.91
N ALA A 5 -17.20 14.43 -13.85
CA ALA A 5 -16.43 13.22 -13.59
C ALA A 5 -14.97 13.52 -13.17
N CYS A 6 -14.37 14.59 -13.69
CA CYS A 6 -13.05 15.05 -13.27
C CYS A 6 -13.07 15.63 -11.85
N GLU A 7 -14.05 16.46 -11.49
CA GLU A 7 -14.18 16.99 -10.12
C GLU A 7 -14.41 15.87 -9.09
N GLU A 8 -15.21 14.85 -9.45
CA GLU A 8 -15.40 13.69 -8.59
C GLU A 8 -14.11 12.87 -8.48
N ALA A 9 -13.44 12.57 -9.58
CA ALA A 9 -12.18 11.83 -9.58
C ALA A 9 -11.06 12.54 -8.80
N LEU A 10 -11.04 13.88 -8.81
CA LEU A 10 -10.08 14.69 -8.08
C LEU A 10 -10.17 14.47 -6.56
N ASP A 11 -11.38 14.29 -6.01
CA ASP A 11 -11.55 13.97 -4.59
C ASP A 11 -10.86 12.64 -4.25
N TYR A 12 -11.05 11.61 -5.09
CA TYR A 12 -10.42 10.30 -4.92
C TYR A 12 -8.90 10.41 -5.05
N TRP A 13 -8.38 11.02 -6.11
CA TRP A 13 -6.94 11.14 -6.32
C TRP A 13 -6.27 11.91 -5.19
N THR A 14 -6.89 12.98 -4.68
CA THR A 14 -6.35 13.76 -3.56
C THR A 14 -6.20 12.89 -2.31
N ILE A 15 -7.25 12.16 -1.93
CA ILE A 15 -7.21 11.28 -0.74
C ILE A 15 -6.22 10.13 -0.95
N GLY A 16 -6.23 9.48 -2.12
CA GLY A 16 -5.29 8.41 -2.45
C GLY A 16 -3.84 8.86 -2.35
N ILE A 17 -3.51 10.04 -2.89
CA ILE A 17 -2.17 10.63 -2.81
C ILE A 17 -1.77 10.95 -1.36
N GLN A 18 -2.69 11.41 -0.52
CA GLN A 18 -2.42 11.69 0.90
C GLN A 18 -2.04 10.42 1.67
N TYR A 19 -2.80 9.33 1.49
CA TYR A 19 -2.44 8.03 2.08
C TYR A 19 -1.07 7.55 1.59
N LEU A 20 -0.83 7.62 0.29
CA LEU A 20 0.45 7.23 -0.30
C LEU A 20 1.61 8.11 0.21
N HIS A 21 1.38 9.40 0.47
CA HIS A 21 2.39 10.25 1.07
C HIS A 21 2.73 9.85 2.50
N MET A 22 1.73 9.55 3.33
CA MET A 22 1.96 9.04 4.69
C MET A 22 2.77 7.74 4.66
N VAL A 23 2.43 6.83 3.74
CA VAL A 23 3.16 5.57 3.54
C VAL A 23 4.63 5.83 3.20
N GLU A 24 4.90 6.74 2.26
CA GLU A 24 6.26 7.14 1.92
C GLU A 24 7.02 7.67 3.14
N MET A 25 6.42 8.56 3.92
CA MET A 25 7.07 9.18 5.07
C MET A 25 7.42 8.17 6.16
N VAL A 26 6.49 7.28 6.51
CA VAL A 26 6.73 6.25 7.52
C VAL A 26 7.76 5.24 7.03
N ALA A 27 7.71 4.83 5.75
CA ALA A 27 8.68 3.90 5.19
C ALA A 27 10.09 4.52 5.12
N LYS A 28 10.23 5.82 4.81
CA LYS A 28 11.53 6.53 4.88
C LYS A 28 12.10 6.53 6.29
N GLU A 29 11.30 6.91 7.28
CA GLU A 29 11.75 6.90 8.66
C GLU A 29 12.11 5.49 9.15
N THR A 30 11.37 4.47 8.70
CA THR A 30 11.71 3.06 8.97
C THR A 30 13.11 2.70 8.43
N ILE A 31 13.45 3.14 7.22
CA ILE A 31 14.76 2.94 6.59
C ILE A 31 15.83 3.72 7.34
N GLU A 32 15.60 5.00 7.63
CA GLU A 32 16.56 5.89 8.30
C GLU A 32 16.94 5.38 9.69
N GLN A 33 16.01 4.72 10.39
CA GLN A 33 16.22 4.12 11.70
C GLN A 33 16.77 2.67 11.63
N GLY A 34 17.01 2.15 10.42
CA GLY A 34 17.54 0.80 10.20
C GLY A 34 16.56 -0.33 10.51
N ASN A 35 15.26 -0.05 10.55
CA ASN A 35 14.20 -1.01 10.86
C ASN A 35 14.46 -1.82 12.16
N LYS A 36 15.04 -1.19 13.18
CA LYS A 36 15.47 -1.88 14.42
C LYS A 36 14.30 -2.43 15.21
N PHE A 37 14.26 -3.74 15.40
CA PHE A 37 13.27 -4.41 16.25
C PHE A 37 13.87 -4.98 17.55
N VAL A 38 15.19 -4.90 17.71
CA VAL A 38 15.94 -5.26 18.93
C VAL A 38 16.85 -4.10 19.29
N VAL A 39 17.04 -3.89 20.59
CA VAL A 39 18.02 -2.96 21.17
C VAL A 39 19.08 -3.79 21.87
N ASP A 40 20.34 -3.58 21.51
CA ASP A 40 21.49 -4.24 22.14
C ASP A 40 22.19 -3.23 23.06
N SER A 41 22.52 -3.64 24.28
CA SER A 41 23.06 -2.76 25.32
C SER A 41 23.79 -3.56 26.40
N ASP A 42 24.97 -3.09 26.80
CA ASP A 42 25.73 -3.62 27.94
C ASP A 42 25.09 -3.29 29.30
N LYS A 43 24.04 -2.47 29.30
CA LYS A 43 23.27 -2.04 30.48
C LYS A 43 21.81 -2.45 30.34
N GLU A 44 21.12 -2.56 31.49
CA GLU A 44 19.68 -2.79 31.51
C GLU A 44 18.93 -1.73 30.67
N ILE A 45 18.10 -2.20 29.74
CA ILE A 45 17.35 -1.37 28.81
C ILE A 45 16.03 -1.00 29.46
N SER A 46 15.72 0.30 29.56
CA SER A 46 14.40 0.72 30.04
C SER A 46 13.32 0.49 28.98
N TRP A 47 12.07 0.36 29.42
CA TRP A 47 10.94 0.24 28.50
C TRP A 47 10.81 1.44 27.56
N GLU A 48 11.08 2.65 28.05
CA GLU A 48 11.05 3.88 27.27
C GLU A 48 12.13 3.89 26.19
N GLN A 49 13.34 3.42 26.53
CA GLN A 49 14.43 3.28 25.58
C GLN A 49 14.04 2.29 24.47
N LEU A 50 13.56 1.10 24.84
CA LEU A 50 13.12 0.09 23.88
C LEU A 50 12.02 0.61 22.95
N ILE A 51 11.01 1.30 23.50
CA ILE A 51 9.94 1.89 22.69
C ILE A 51 10.50 2.96 21.76
N SER A 52 11.32 3.87 22.26
CA SER A 52 11.89 4.97 21.47
C SER A 52 12.72 4.46 20.29
N GLU A 53 13.59 3.49 20.54
CA GLU A 53 14.51 2.96 19.53
C GLU A 53 13.83 2.05 18.50
N THR A 54 12.72 1.41 18.87
CA THR A 54 12.03 0.47 17.97
C THR A 54 10.73 1.02 17.38
N ARG A 55 10.33 2.26 17.70
CA ARG A 55 9.01 2.83 17.36
C ARG A 55 8.68 2.78 15.87
N TRP A 56 9.70 2.89 15.01
CA TRP A 56 9.58 2.96 13.56
C TRP A 56 9.79 1.62 12.85
N SER A 57 9.94 0.52 13.58
CA SER A 57 10.20 -0.78 12.95
C SER A 57 8.95 -1.47 12.44
N ASP A 58 9.17 -2.41 11.53
CA ASP A 58 8.15 -3.24 10.90
C ASP A 58 7.24 -3.94 11.92
N HIS A 59 7.78 -4.42 13.04
CA HIS A 59 7.01 -5.16 14.03
C HIS A 59 5.91 -4.31 14.68
N ARG A 60 6.07 -2.97 14.67
CA ARG A 60 5.08 -2.01 15.16
C ARG A 60 4.20 -1.46 14.06
N LEU A 61 4.79 -1.11 12.91
CA LEU A 61 4.11 -0.25 11.93
C LEU A 61 3.77 -0.92 10.59
N VAL A 62 4.32 -2.09 10.27
CA VAL A 62 4.14 -2.67 8.91
C VAL A 62 2.68 -2.94 8.57
N ILE A 63 1.89 -3.42 9.54
CA ILE A 63 0.46 -3.73 9.32
C ILE A 63 -0.33 -2.46 8.98
N PRO A 64 -0.37 -1.42 9.82
CA PRO A 64 -1.09 -0.19 9.49
C PRO A 64 -0.53 0.49 8.24
N LEU A 65 0.80 0.45 8.04
CA LEU A 65 1.43 1.00 6.83
C LEU A 65 0.90 0.33 5.55
N LEU A 66 0.88 -1.01 5.52
CA LEU A 66 0.38 -1.75 4.36
C LEU A 66 -1.13 -1.56 4.17
N PHE A 67 -1.88 -1.45 5.26
CA PHE A 67 -3.30 -1.16 5.20
C PHE A 67 -3.55 0.19 4.49
N ASP A 68 -2.84 1.24 4.92
CA ASP A 68 -2.96 2.57 4.33
C ASP A 68 -2.43 2.63 2.89
N PHE A 69 -1.38 1.87 2.58
CA PHE A 69 -0.88 1.74 1.21
C PHE A 69 -1.95 1.17 0.28
N TYR A 70 -2.51 0.01 0.62
CA TYR A 70 -3.52 -0.62 -0.23
C TYR A 70 -4.80 0.20 -0.31
N HIS A 71 -5.19 0.86 0.78
CA HIS A 71 -6.32 1.77 0.76
C HIS A 71 -6.07 2.98 -0.16
N GLY A 72 -4.88 3.58 -0.09
CA GLY A 72 -4.46 4.65 -0.99
C GLY A 72 -4.49 4.23 -2.46
N VAL A 73 -4.00 3.03 -2.77
CA VAL A 73 -4.05 2.45 -4.12
C VAL A 73 -5.48 2.19 -4.60
N GLU A 74 -6.34 1.62 -3.74
CA GLU A 74 -7.75 1.38 -4.06
C GLU A 74 -8.46 2.69 -4.46
N ILE A 75 -8.32 3.73 -3.64
CA ILE A 75 -8.93 5.03 -3.87
C ILE A 75 -8.37 5.65 -5.15
N LEU A 76 -7.05 5.59 -5.34
CA LEU A 76 -6.39 6.15 -6.52
C LEU A 76 -6.92 5.53 -7.83
N LEU A 77 -6.99 4.19 -7.89
CA LEU A 77 -7.49 3.46 -9.06
C LEU A 77 -8.98 3.77 -9.32
N LYS A 78 -9.80 3.87 -8.26
CA LYS A 78 -11.22 4.28 -8.38
C LYS A 78 -11.37 5.65 -9.02
N GLY A 79 -10.52 6.62 -8.68
CA GLY A 79 -10.53 7.94 -9.32
C GLY A 79 -10.37 7.86 -10.85
N PHE A 80 -9.45 7.03 -11.33
CA PHE A 80 -9.25 6.85 -12.78
C PHE A 80 -10.43 6.18 -13.48
N LEU A 81 -11.04 5.18 -12.84
CA LEU A 81 -12.22 4.48 -13.37
C LEU A 81 -13.43 5.41 -13.47
N ILE A 82 -13.67 6.21 -12.44
CA ILE A 82 -14.72 7.22 -12.38
C ILE A 82 -14.54 8.22 -13.52
N CYS A 83 -13.34 8.82 -13.63
CA CYS A 83 -13.10 9.89 -14.60
C CYS A 83 -13.30 9.44 -16.06
N LYS A 84 -12.92 8.19 -16.40
CA LYS A 84 -12.93 7.72 -17.80
C LYS A 84 -14.24 7.04 -18.23
N SER A 85 -14.90 6.33 -17.32
CA SER A 85 -15.97 5.40 -17.71
C SER A 85 -17.27 5.61 -16.97
N ASN A 86 -17.31 6.46 -15.94
CA ASN A 86 -18.40 6.54 -14.97
C ASN A 86 -18.78 5.15 -14.38
N ARG A 87 -17.90 4.13 -14.51
CA ARG A 87 -18.16 2.76 -14.04
C ARG A 87 -17.65 2.57 -12.61
N GLU A 88 -18.52 1.88 -11.88
CA GLU A 88 -18.46 1.25 -10.56
C GLU A 88 -17.49 1.76 -9.47
N LYS A 89 -18.12 2.34 -8.45
CA LYS A 89 -17.61 2.53 -7.08
C LYS A 89 -17.52 1.24 -6.25
N LYS A 90 -18.02 0.10 -6.75
CA LYS A 90 -18.43 -1.04 -5.91
C LYS A 90 -17.36 -2.11 -5.70
N SER A 91 -16.40 -2.29 -6.60
CA SER A 91 -15.34 -3.26 -6.37
C SER A 91 -14.32 -2.69 -5.38
N HIS A 92 -14.04 -3.45 -4.34
CA HIS A 92 -12.94 -3.21 -3.40
C HIS A 92 -11.73 -4.12 -3.68
N LYS A 93 -11.86 -5.01 -4.67
CA LYS A 93 -10.79 -5.94 -5.05
C LYS A 93 -9.74 -5.23 -5.87
N LEU A 94 -8.52 -5.15 -5.32
CA LEU A 94 -7.38 -4.50 -5.96
C LEU A 94 -7.05 -5.11 -7.32
N SER A 95 -7.12 -6.44 -7.43
CA SER A 95 -6.86 -7.15 -8.69
C SER A 95 -7.82 -6.72 -9.80
N SER A 96 -9.09 -6.53 -9.45
CA SER A 96 -10.15 -6.12 -10.38
C SER A 96 -9.99 -4.65 -10.78
N LEU A 97 -9.64 -3.79 -9.82
CA LEU A 97 -9.38 -2.37 -10.08
C LEU A 97 -8.16 -2.19 -10.99
N LEU A 98 -7.07 -2.92 -10.73
CA LEU A 98 -5.85 -2.86 -11.55
C LEU A 98 -6.11 -3.39 -12.96
N SER A 99 -6.82 -4.50 -13.10
CA SER A 99 -7.18 -5.07 -14.41
C SER A 99 -8.07 -4.11 -15.23
N ALA A 100 -9.04 -3.47 -14.58
CA ALA A 100 -9.89 -2.47 -15.23
C ALA A 100 -9.10 -1.22 -15.64
N PHE A 101 -8.14 -0.78 -14.80
CA PHE A 101 -7.22 0.29 -15.13
C PHE A 101 -6.36 -0.07 -16.36
N GLU A 102 -5.73 -1.24 -16.36
CA GLU A 102 -4.88 -1.71 -17.46
C GLU A 102 -5.67 -1.83 -18.79
N THR A 103 -6.92 -2.29 -18.73
CA THR A 103 -7.79 -2.33 -19.91
C THR A 103 -8.00 -0.94 -20.51
N MET A 104 -8.06 0.09 -19.67
CA MET A 104 -8.23 1.48 -20.12
C MET A 104 -6.90 2.14 -20.52
N TYR A 105 -5.80 1.74 -19.91
CA TYR A 105 -4.47 2.31 -20.11
C TYR A 105 -3.44 1.19 -20.24
N PRO A 106 -3.43 0.48 -21.40
CA PRO A 106 -2.50 -0.63 -21.61
C PRO A 106 -1.05 -0.17 -21.48
N ASP A 107 -0.21 -1.00 -20.86
CA ASP A 107 1.23 -0.79 -20.68
C ASP A 107 1.61 0.47 -19.88
N HIS A 108 0.67 1.06 -19.14
CA HIS A 108 0.92 2.28 -18.38
C HIS A 108 1.78 2.03 -17.13
N ASP A 109 2.63 3.00 -16.78
CA ASP A 109 3.60 2.91 -15.67
C ASP A 109 2.94 2.58 -14.33
N ILE A 110 1.77 3.15 -14.06
CA ILE A 110 0.94 2.84 -12.89
C ILE A 110 0.69 1.32 -12.76
N THR A 111 0.35 0.62 -13.85
CA THR A 111 0.16 -0.83 -13.78
C THR A 111 1.45 -1.54 -13.45
N ARG A 112 2.55 -1.15 -14.10
CA ARG A 112 3.87 -1.76 -13.89
C ARG A 112 4.38 -1.57 -12.45
N LEU A 113 4.09 -0.42 -11.85
CA LEU A 113 4.44 -0.09 -10.47
C LEU A 113 3.60 -0.88 -9.46
N LEU A 114 2.31 -1.10 -9.74
CA LEU A 114 1.38 -1.75 -8.82
C LEU A 114 1.34 -3.27 -8.92
N ALA A 115 1.69 -3.85 -10.08
CA ALA A 115 1.65 -5.29 -10.29
C ALA A 115 2.45 -6.10 -9.24
N PRO A 116 3.65 -5.69 -8.79
CA PRO A 116 4.39 -6.39 -7.73
C PRO A 116 3.73 -6.37 -6.34
N TYR A 117 2.71 -5.54 -6.15
CA TYR A 117 1.95 -5.42 -4.90
C TYR A 117 0.56 -6.03 -4.98
N ILE A 118 0.03 -6.27 -6.18
CA ILE A 118 -1.36 -6.71 -6.38
C ILE A 118 -1.45 -8.06 -7.11
N THR A 119 -0.59 -8.31 -8.07
CA THR A 119 -0.71 -9.50 -8.92
C THR A 119 -0.11 -10.70 -8.20
N GLN A 120 -0.93 -11.71 -7.87
CA GLN A 120 -0.56 -12.84 -7.01
C GLN A 120 0.77 -13.53 -7.41
N ASN A 121 1.02 -13.72 -8.71
CA ASN A 121 2.23 -14.36 -9.23
C ASN A 121 3.44 -13.41 -9.36
N GLN A 122 3.30 -12.15 -8.99
CA GLN A 122 4.35 -11.13 -8.99
C GLN A 122 4.59 -10.51 -7.60
N LEU A 123 3.85 -10.97 -6.58
CA LEU A 123 3.95 -10.43 -5.24
C LEU A 123 5.38 -10.47 -4.72
N LEU A 124 5.82 -9.34 -4.17
CA LEU A 124 7.12 -9.21 -3.52
C LEU A 124 7.09 -9.81 -2.12
N GLU A 125 8.25 -10.22 -1.63
CA GLU A 125 8.48 -10.44 -0.21
C GLU A 125 8.40 -9.10 0.57
N PRO A 126 7.74 -9.02 1.75
CA PRO A 126 7.11 -10.09 2.55
C PRO A 126 5.67 -10.47 2.15
N LEU A 127 5.06 -9.78 1.19
CA LEU A 127 3.64 -9.93 0.86
C LEU A 127 3.31 -11.34 0.34
N LEU A 128 4.20 -11.91 -0.49
CA LEU A 128 4.04 -13.27 -0.98
C LEU A 128 3.96 -14.30 0.16
N SER A 129 4.90 -14.24 1.10
CA SER A 129 4.90 -15.09 2.30
C SER A 129 3.64 -14.88 3.14
N PHE A 130 3.24 -13.63 3.38
CA PHE A 130 2.02 -13.32 4.13
C PHE A 130 0.75 -13.92 3.51
N CYS A 131 0.56 -13.74 2.21
CA CYS A 131 -0.58 -14.32 1.49
C CYS A 131 -0.56 -15.86 1.55
N SER A 132 0.62 -16.46 1.37
CA SER A 132 0.78 -17.93 1.37
C SER A 132 0.51 -18.54 2.75
N GLU A 133 1.09 -17.98 3.81
CA GLU A 133 0.94 -18.45 5.20
C GLU A 133 -0.46 -18.24 5.75
N SER A 134 -1.15 -17.20 5.26
CA SER A 134 -2.52 -16.87 5.66
C SER A 134 -3.58 -17.51 4.75
N ALA A 135 -3.16 -18.24 3.71
CA ALA A 135 -4.03 -18.82 2.69
C ALA A 135 -5.03 -17.81 2.09
N ILE A 136 -4.55 -16.60 1.80
CA ILE A 136 -5.35 -15.50 1.22
C ILE A 136 -4.75 -15.00 -0.09
N SER A 137 -5.54 -14.22 -0.81
CA SER A 137 -5.06 -13.34 -1.87
C SER A 137 -4.88 -11.91 -1.35
N ILE A 138 -4.25 -11.05 -2.16
CA ILE A 138 -4.20 -9.63 -1.82
C ILE A 138 -5.57 -8.95 -1.83
N ASP A 139 -6.56 -9.51 -2.53
CA ASP A 139 -7.91 -8.92 -2.50
C ASP A 139 -8.55 -8.99 -1.11
N ASP A 140 -8.01 -9.84 -0.23
CA ASP A 140 -8.44 -9.99 1.16
C ASP A 140 -7.71 -9.01 2.11
N TYR A 141 -6.82 -8.13 1.59
CA TYR A 141 -5.95 -7.26 2.40
C TYR A 141 -6.74 -6.48 3.46
N TYR A 142 -7.93 -5.97 3.10
CA TYR A 142 -8.71 -5.10 3.97
C TYR A 142 -9.12 -5.82 5.25
N GLN A 143 -9.50 -7.09 5.14
CA GLN A 143 -9.85 -7.90 6.30
C GLN A 143 -8.58 -8.45 6.97
N ALA A 144 -7.65 -8.96 6.16
CA ALA A 144 -6.46 -9.63 6.64
C ALA A 144 -5.51 -8.71 7.41
N LEU A 145 -5.43 -7.42 7.09
CA LEU A 145 -4.59 -6.47 7.81
C LEU A 145 -5.31 -5.80 9.01
N LYS A 146 -6.65 -5.90 9.10
CA LYS A 146 -7.42 -5.34 10.22
C LYS A 146 -7.59 -6.30 11.39
N TYR A 147 -7.70 -7.58 11.09
CA TYR A 147 -8.06 -8.60 12.07
C TYR A 147 -7.00 -9.70 12.11
N PRO A 148 -6.85 -10.41 13.25
CA PRO A 148 -6.01 -11.61 13.32
C PRO A 148 -6.71 -12.85 12.74
N GLU A 149 -8.01 -12.77 12.44
CA GLU A 149 -8.81 -13.89 11.94
C GLU A 149 -9.86 -13.45 10.91
N SER A 150 -10.24 -14.39 10.05
CA SER A 150 -11.34 -14.23 9.09
C SER A 150 -12.69 -14.38 9.79
N THR A 151 -13.76 -13.95 9.11
CA THR A 151 -15.15 -14.17 9.58
C THR A 151 -15.50 -15.65 9.69
N GLY A 152 -14.78 -16.52 8.99
CA GLY A 152 -14.90 -17.98 9.08
C GLY A 152 -13.94 -18.64 10.09
N GLY A 153 -13.19 -17.86 10.86
CA GLY A 153 -12.27 -18.35 11.90
C GLY A 153 -10.89 -18.79 11.41
N SER A 154 -10.53 -18.52 10.15
CA SER A 154 -9.16 -18.77 9.64
C SER A 154 -8.19 -17.72 10.19
N ILE A 155 -7.00 -18.12 10.62
CA ILE A 155 -6.02 -17.21 11.23
C ILE A 155 -5.16 -16.54 10.16
N TYR A 156 -5.01 -15.21 10.25
CA TYR A 156 -4.06 -14.45 9.45
C TYR A 156 -2.69 -14.41 10.16
N ARG A 157 -1.63 -14.78 9.44
CA ARG A 157 -0.27 -14.95 9.97
C ARG A 157 0.58 -13.72 9.66
N HIS A 158 0.46 -12.67 10.46
CA HIS A 158 1.22 -11.42 10.23
C HIS A 158 2.72 -11.52 10.52
N MET A 159 3.21 -12.63 11.06
CA MET A 159 4.62 -12.75 11.44
C MET A 159 5.57 -12.58 10.25
N SER A 160 5.21 -13.06 9.07
CA SER A 160 5.99 -12.88 7.84
C SER A 160 6.19 -11.42 7.43
N LEU A 161 5.30 -10.52 7.88
CA LEU A 161 5.42 -9.08 7.64
C LEU A 161 6.35 -8.38 8.65
N LYS A 162 6.64 -9.01 9.79
CA LYS A 162 7.29 -8.38 10.95
C LYS A 162 8.70 -8.93 11.21
N TYR A 163 9.46 -8.20 12.02
CA TYR A 163 10.76 -8.64 12.56
C TYR A 163 11.80 -8.96 11.48
N ARG A 164 11.76 -8.24 10.35
CA ARG A 164 12.72 -8.44 9.25
C ARG A 164 13.99 -7.62 9.45
N GLY A 165 13.98 -6.60 10.30
CA GLY A 165 15.17 -5.80 10.58
C GLY A 165 15.82 -5.26 9.32
N GLU A 166 17.14 -5.37 9.23
CA GLU A 166 17.91 -4.95 8.07
C GLU A 166 17.45 -5.63 6.76
N THR A 167 17.05 -6.91 6.80
CA THR A 167 16.56 -7.62 5.60
C THR A 167 15.23 -7.05 5.07
N GLY A 168 14.50 -6.31 5.91
CA GLY A 168 13.29 -5.59 5.51
C GLY A 168 13.54 -4.26 4.81
N ILE A 169 14.76 -3.70 4.89
CA ILE A 169 15.07 -2.37 4.34
C ILE A 169 14.88 -2.32 2.82
N ASP A 170 15.20 -3.39 2.10
CA ASP A 170 15.01 -3.45 0.65
C ASP A 170 13.54 -3.34 0.25
N PHE A 171 12.64 -3.95 1.01
CA PHE A 171 11.20 -3.84 0.79
C PHE A 171 10.74 -2.38 0.96
N PHE A 172 11.11 -1.74 2.08
CA PHE A 172 10.72 -0.35 2.32
C PHE A 172 11.35 0.61 1.31
N SER A 173 12.61 0.41 0.92
CA SER A 173 13.31 1.24 -0.05
C SER A 173 12.62 1.18 -1.42
N ARG A 174 12.22 -0.03 -1.82
CA ARG A 174 11.41 -0.24 -3.02
C ARG A 174 10.04 0.41 -2.91
N LEU A 175 9.34 0.22 -1.79
CA LEU A 175 8.04 0.84 -1.54
C LEU A 175 8.10 2.36 -1.64
N VAL A 176 9.10 3.01 -1.03
CA VAL A 176 9.32 4.46 -1.11
C VAL A 176 9.50 4.91 -2.56
N ARG A 177 10.37 4.23 -3.31
CA ARG A 177 10.63 4.55 -4.73
C ARG A 177 9.37 4.40 -5.57
N ASP A 178 8.68 3.26 -5.43
CA ASP A 178 7.54 2.91 -6.27
C ASP A 178 6.32 3.80 -5.93
N VAL A 179 6.10 4.14 -4.65
CA VAL A 179 5.09 5.14 -4.21
C VAL A 179 5.42 6.55 -4.70
N ASN A 180 6.69 6.94 -4.69
CA ASN A 180 7.09 8.25 -5.21
C ASN A 180 6.77 8.36 -6.71
N GLN A 181 7.14 7.34 -7.48
CA GLN A 181 6.86 7.29 -8.91
C GLN A 181 5.35 7.22 -9.17
N LEU A 182 4.62 6.37 -8.44
CA LEU A 182 3.17 6.20 -8.59
C LEU A 182 2.41 7.52 -8.46
N ARG A 183 2.74 8.34 -7.47
CA ARG A 183 2.09 9.65 -7.29
C ARG A 183 2.40 10.61 -8.45
N ARG A 184 3.64 10.60 -8.97
CA ARG A 184 4.02 11.42 -10.13
C ARG A 184 3.22 11.01 -11.36
N GLU A 185 3.20 9.72 -11.68
CA GLU A 185 2.45 9.18 -12.81
C GLU A 185 0.95 9.45 -12.67
N ALA A 186 0.41 9.33 -11.46
CA ALA A 186 -1.00 9.59 -11.21
C ALA A 186 -1.37 11.06 -11.47
N VAL A 187 -0.54 12.01 -11.05
CA VAL A 187 -0.75 13.44 -11.31
C VAL A 187 -0.68 13.73 -12.81
N LEU A 188 0.35 13.21 -13.51
CA LEU A 188 0.51 13.42 -14.95
C LEU A 188 -0.69 12.88 -15.73
N LEU A 189 -1.12 11.66 -15.43
CA LEU A 189 -2.28 11.05 -16.07
C LEU A 189 -3.56 11.84 -15.75
N GLY A 190 -3.81 12.16 -14.48
CA GLY A 190 -4.99 12.93 -14.06
C GLY A 190 -5.08 14.30 -14.75
N MET A 191 -3.96 15.03 -14.85
CA MET A 191 -3.90 16.30 -15.58
C MET A 191 -4.26 16.12 -17.06
N SER A 192 -3.72 15.09 -17.71
CA SER A 192 -3.99 14.82 -19.12
C SER A 192 -5.46 14.47 -19.41
N MET A 193 -6.16 13.92 -18.43
CA MET A 193 -7.57 13.56 -18.53
C MET A 193 -8.47 14.78 -18.36
N CYS A 194 -8.19 15.62 -17.37
CA CYS A 194 -9.01 16.78 -17.05
C CYS A 194 -8.79 17.98 -18.00
N GLN A 195 -7.67 18.04 -18.72
CA GLN A 195 -7.43 19.05 -19.76
C GLN A 195 -8.15 18.76 -21.08
N LYS A 196 -8.65 17.54 -21.29
CA LYS A 196 -9.32 17.10 -22.52
C LYS A 196 -10.86 17.14 -22.43
N THR A 197 -11.39 17.63 -21.33
CA THR A 197 -12.82 17.90 -21.09
C THR A 197 -13.09 19.39 -21.10
#